data_AF-A0A1F9T8V7-F1
#
_entry.id   AF-A0A1F9T8V7-F1
#
_cell.length_a   1.000
_cell.length_b   1.000
_cell.length_c   1.000
_cell.angle_alpha   90.00
_cell.angle_beta   90.00
_cell.angle_gamma   90.00
#
_symmetry.space_group_name_H-M   'P 1'
#
loop_
_entity.id
_entity.type
_entity.pdbx_description
1 polymer ?
#
loop_
_entity_poly.entity_id
_entity_poly.type
_entity_poly.pdbx_seq_one_letter_code
_entity_poly.pdbx_strand_id
1 'polypeptide(L)'
;MTGRDVLLEVLAENLPARLLPPAVERLKQLAAGEFAAAGLACGGIEAYGTCRRLVLYARDLPAGPATKALAGIFPRLLARLDFPDAMTWEPSGFRFPRPLRGLVALHGEKLVAFSLAGVKSGRDTDGHDAAGPRRLRVPSAERYFRTLEHACVLVKDEERLDALRRGLAAAGKRMKLEIEPDGGLLRETLYLAEYPVVVVGGFSQEYLALPTELLRGALKAGLFFPVADAAGRLQPYFAGVRDGLSKGQRNVEDGFRAAAEAALAAAARRRAG
;
A
#
# COMPACT_ATOMS: atom_id res chain seq x y z
N MET A 1 -5.70 22.47 -27.17
CA MET A 1 -4.57 22.44 -26.20
C MET A 1 -4.41 21.00 -25.75
N THR A 2 -3.21 20.43 -25.74
CA THR A 2 -3.01 19.08 -25.20
C THR A 2 -3.19 19.08 -23.70
N GLY A 3 -3.96 18.12 -23.19
CA GLY A 3 -4.04 17.86 -21.75
C GLY A 3 -2.69 17.41 -21.20
N ARG A 4 -2.51 17.52 -19.89
CA ARG A 4 -1.36 16.98 -19.15
C ARG A 4 -1.85 16.31 -17.89
N ASP A 5 -1.16 15.25 -17.49
CA ASP A 5 -1.59 14.49 -16.32
C ASP A 5 -1.25 15.25 -15.04
N VAL A 6 -2.02 15.00 -13.99
CA VAL A 6 -1.93 15.66 -12.70
C VAL A 6 -1.68 14.62 -11.63
N LEU A 7 -0.70 14.91 -10.78
CA LEU A 7 -0.27 14.07 -9.69
C LEU A 7 -0.31 14.87 -8.38
N LEU A 8 -0.88 14.26 -7.35
CA LEU A 8 -0.66 14.62 -5.96
C LEU A 8 -0.29 13.35 -5.19
N GLU A 9 0.92 13.29 -4.64
CA GLU A 9 1.34 12.29 -3.66
C GLU A 9 1.42 12.94 -2.28
N VAL A 10 0.84 12.27 -1.29
CA VAL A 10 1.07 12.51 0.13
C VAL A 10 1.91 11.36 0.66
N LEU A 11 3.17 11.64 0.98
CA LEU A 11 4.07 10.70 1.64
C LEU A 11 3.98 10.91 3.16
N ALA A 12 3.70 9.85 3.90
CA ALA A 12 3.57 9.83 5.34
C ALA A 12 4.34 8.66 5.96
N GLU A 13 4.42 8.63 7.29
CA GLU A 13 4.83 7.41 8.01
C GLU A 13 3.74 6.33 7.95
N ASN A 14 4.15 5.07 8.03
CA ASN A 14 3.37 3.84 8.31
C ASN A 14 1.85 4.03 8.51
N LEU A 15 1.14 4.21 7.39
CA LEU A 15 -0.30 4.37 7.29
C LEU A 15 -1.00 3.05 7.64
N PRO A 16 -1.97 3.03 8.57
CA PRO A 16 -2.70 1.80 8.89
C PRO A 16 -3.52 1.29 7.70
N ALA A 17 -3.27 0.04 7.27
CA ALA A 17 -3.90 -0.57 6.09
C ALA A 17 -5.43 -0.40 6.03
N ARG A 18 -6.12 -0.60 7.16
CA ARG A 18 -7.59 -0.43 7.29
C ARG A 18 -8.13 0.94 6.84
N LEU A 19 -7.30 1.99 6.87
CA LEU A 19 -7.71 3.36 6.55
C LEU A 19 -7.56 3.68 5.07
N LEU A 20 -6.77 2.90 4.32
CA LEU A 20 -6.41 3.22 2.94
C LEU A 20 -7.55 3.03 1.94
N PRO A 21 -8.29 1.89 1.89
CA PRO A 21 -9.40 1.74 0.96
C PRO A 21 -10.45 2.87 1.02
N PRO A 22 -11.00 3.26 2.19
CA PRO A 22 -11.98 4.35 2.24
C PRO A 22 -11.34 5.71 1.93
N ALA A 23 -10.07 5.95 2.30
CA ALA A 23 -9.39 7.21 2.01
C ALA A 23 -9.08 7.39 0.51
N VAL A 24 -8.74 6.31 -0.20
CA VAL A 24 -8.53 6.27 -1.65
C VAL A 24 -9.81 6.66 -2.39
N GLU A 25 -10.93 5.98 -2.09
CA GLU A 25 -12.21 6.30 -2.70
C GLU A 25 -12.68 7.72 -2.34
N ARG A 26 -12.49 8.14 -1.09
CA ARG A 26 -12.85 9.50 -0.65
C ARG A 26 -12.02 10.57 -1.37
N LEU A 27 -10.72 10.37 -1.53
CA LEU A 27 -9.84 11.30 -2.24
C LEU A 27 -10.25 11.44 -3.71
N LYS A 28 -10.54 10.33 -4.39
CA LYS A 28 -11.04 10.30 -5.78
C LYS A 28 -12.37 11.05 -5.93
N GLN A 29 -13.34 10.81 -5.03
CA GLN A 29 -14.62 11.51 -5.02
C GLN A 29 -14.48 13.02 -4.78
N LEU A 30 -13.67 13.42 -3.80
CA LEU A 30 -13.40 14.82 -3.50
C LEU A 30 -12.72 15.53 -4.68
N ALA A 31 -11.75 14.87 -5.32
CA ALA A 31 -11.05 15.40 -6.50
C ALA A 31 -12.01 15.62 -7.67
N ALA A 32 -12.89 14.66 -7.97
CA ALA A 32 -13.92 14.81 -8.99
C ALA A 32 -14.83 16.03 -8.72
N GLY A 33 -15.26 16.21 -7.46
CA GLY A 33 -16.09 17.34 -7.05
C GLY A 33 -15.38 18.70 -7.17
N GLU A 34 -14.16 18.83 -6.65
CA GLU A 34 -13.40 20.09 -6.74
C GLU A 34 -12.99 20.43 -8.19
N PHE A 35 -12.65 19.42 -9.02
CA PHE A 35 -12.31 19.64 -10.42
C PHE A 35 -13.54 20.09 -11.23
N ALA A 36 -14.70 19.46 -11.03
CA ALA A 36 -15.96 19.88 -11.65
C ALA A 36 -16.34 21.32 -11.23
N ALA A 37 -16.26 21.63 -9.93
CA ALA A 37 -16.55 22.98 -9.41
C ALA A 37 -15.59 24.06 -9.94
N ALA A 38 -14.35 23.69 -10.27
CA ALA A 38 -13.36 24.58 -10.88
C ALA A 38 -13.41 24.62 -12.43
N GLY A 39 -14.36 23.92 -13.07
CA GLY A 39 -14.45 23.84 -14.54
C GLY A 39 -13.30 23.05 -15.19
N LEU A 40 -12.63 22.19 -14.43
CA LEU A 40 -11.47 21.41 -14.87
C LEU A 40 -11.91 20.03 -15.38
N ALA A 41 -12.21 19.94 -16.67
CA ALA A 41 -12.42 18.65 -17.33
C ALA A 41 -11.15 17.77 -17.27
N CYS A 42 -11.34 16.45 -17.19
CA CYS A 42 -10.25 15.47 -17.13
C CYS A 42 -10.64 14.18 -17.87
N GLY A 43 -9.64 13.45 -18.38
CA GLY A 43 -9.83 12.15 -19.06
C GLY A 43 -10.04 10.97 -18.11
N GLY A 44 -9.92 11.19 -16.80
CA GLY A 44 -10.10 10.20 -15.75
C GLY A 44 -9.44 10.63 -14.45
N ILE A 45 -9.91 10.06 -13.33
CA ILE A 45 -9.32 10.25 -12.00
C ILE A 45 -9.17 8.88 -11.33
N GLU A 46 -7.96 8.55 -10.93
CA GLU A 46 -7.65 7.44 -10.04
C GLU A 46 -7.05 7.94 -8.72
N ALA A 47 -7.17 7.12 -7.68
CA ALA A 47 -6.41 7.30 -6.46
C ALA A 47 -5.85 5.94 -6.03
N TYR A 48 -4.76 5.96 -5.27
CA TYR A 48 -4.04 4.77 -4.83
C TYR A 48 -3.54 4.96 -3.40
N GLY A 49 -3.49 3.89 -2.61
CA GLY A 49 -3.06 3.92 -1.22
C GLY A 49 -2.01 2.86 -0.94
N THR A 50 -1.04 3.15 -0.08
CA THR A 50 0.05 2.24 0.30
C THR A 50 0.35 2.40 1.79
N CYS A 51 1.15 1.51 2.38
CA CYS A 51 1.62 1.64 3.76
C CYS A 51 2.35 2.97 4.07
N ARG A 52 2.72 3.79 3.07
CA ARG A 52 3.38 5.09 3.24
C ARG A 52 2.82 6.23 2.39
N ARG A 53 2.01 5.95 1.36
CA ARG A 53 1.58 6.95 0.37
C ARG A 53 0.07 6.95 0.17
N LEU A 54 -0.48 8.14 -0.04
CA LEU A 54 -1.81 8.34 -0.62
C LEU A 54 -1.65 9.19 -1.87
N VAL A 55 -2.13 8.70 -3.01
CA VAL A 55 -1.88 9.25 -4.34
C VAL A 55 -3.20 9.57 -5.02
N LEU A 56 -3.27 10.74 -5.65
CA LEU A 56 -4.29 11.12 -6.63
C LEU A 56 -3.60 11.29 -7.98
N TYR A 57 -4.17 10.66 -9.01
CA TYR A 57 -3.74 10.78 -10.39
C TYR A 57 -4.93 11.16 -11.28
N ALA A 58 -4.78 12.15 -12.16
CA ALA A 58 -5.82 12.53 -13.09
C ALA A 58 -5.24 12.77 -14.49
N ARG A 59 -5.94 12.29 -15.52
CA ARG A 59 -5.48 12.37 -16.91
C ARG A 59 -5.98 13.61 -17.63
N ASP A 60 -5.19 14.06 -18.61
CA ASP A 60 -5.59 15.01 -19.64
C ASP A 60 -6.14 16.36 -19.12
N LEU A 61 -5.65 16.87 -17.98
CA LEU A 61 -6.11 18.15 -17.45
C LEU A 61 -5.64 19.32 -18.36
N PRO A 62 -6.48 20.34 -18.64
CA PRO A 62 -6.08 21.47 -19.47
C PRO A 62 -4.90 22.26 -18.90
N ALA A 63 -3.80 22.33 -19.65
CA ALA A 63 -2.63 23.12 -19.27
C ALA A 63 -2.93 24.62 -19.10
N GLY A 64 -2.22 25.32 -18.21
CA GLY A 64 -2.31 26.77 -18.05
C GLY A 64 -2.98 27.19 -16.73
N PRO A 65 -4.11 27.92 -16.74
CA PRO A 65 -4.77 28.40 -15.51
C PRO A 65 -5.06 27.30 -14.47
N ALA A 66 -5.34 26.07 -14.92
CA ALA A 66 -5.57 24.92 -14.05
C ALA A 66 -4.42 24.68 -13.05
N THR A 67 -3.15 24.89 -13.43
CA THR A 67 -2.00 24.73 -12.52
C THR A 67 -2.11 25.66 -11.29
N LYS A 68 -2.68 26.86 -11.45
CA LYS A 68 -2.93 27.79 -10.33
C LYS A 68 -4.12 27.34 -9.48
N ALA A 69 -5.19 26.83 -10.10
CA ALA A 69 -6.34 26.31 -9.38
C ALA A 69 -5.98 25.10 -8.51
N LEU A 70 -5.17 24.17 -9.04
CA LEU A 70 -4.72 22.97 -8.32
C LEU A 70 -3.99 23.29 -7.01
N ALA A 71 -3.22 24.38 -6.96
CA ALA A 71 -2.52 24.81 -5.74
C ALA A 71 -3.48 25.20 -4.59
N GLY A 72 -4.70 25.64 -4.91
CA GLY A 72 -5.77 25.86 -3.93
C GLY A 72 -6.65 24.63 -3.69
N ILE A 73 -6.83 23.77 -4.70
CA ILE A 73 -7.65 22.55 -4.60
C ILE A 73 -6.97 21.50 -3.71
N PHE A 74 -5.69 21.20 -3.93
CA PHE A 74 -4.97 20.15 -3.22
C PHE A 74 -5.00 20.27 -1.68
N PRO A 75 -4.69 21.42 -1.05
CA PRO A 75 -4.81 21.54 0.41
C PRO A 75 -6.27 21.39 0.89
N ARG A 76 -7.28 21.82 0.12
CA ARG A 76 -8.70 21.58 0.46
C ARG A 76 -9.09 20.10 0.37
N LEU A 77 -8.62 19.38 -0.64
CA LEU A 77 -8.85 17.93 -0.75
C LEU A 77 -8.32 17.21 0.49
N LEU A 78 -7.08 17.47 0.85
CA LEU A 78 -6.41 16.81 1.97
C LEU A 78 -7.00 17.20 3.33
N ALA A 79 -7.45 18.44 3.51
CA ALA A 79 -8.18 18.89 4.71
C ALA A 79 -9.60 18.33 4.84
N ARG A 80 -10.15 17.72 3.77
CA ARG A 80 -11.48 17.06 3.75
C ARG A 80 -11.39 15.53 3.83
N LEU A 81 -10.19 14.99 4.07
CA LEU A 81 -9.99 13.57 4.36
C LEU A 81 -10.13 13.32 5.87
N ASP A 82 -11.31 12.85 6.28
CA ASP A 82 -11.57 12.47 7.65
C ASP A 82 -11.03 11.06 7.94
N PHE A 83 -10.20 10.94 8.97
CA PHE A 83 -9.73 9.64 9.48
C PHE A 83 -10.07 9.51 10.97
N PRO A 84 -10.57 8.35 11.44
CA PRO A 84 -10.95 8.15 12.84
C PRO A 84 -9.76 8.32 13.79
N ASP A 85 -8.60 7.79 13.39
CA ASP A 85 -7.36 7.81 14.16
C ASP A 85 -6.46 9.03 13.81
N ALA A 86 -7.02 10.13 13.30
CA ALA A 86 -6.25 11.29 12.88
C ALA A 86 -5.62 12.03 14.07
N MET A 87 -4.30 12.19 14.03
CA MET A 87 -3.51 12.91 15.02
C MET A 87 -3.03 14.27 14.49
N THR A 88 -2.64 15.14 15.40
CA THR A 88 -1.90 16.38 15.12
C THR A 88 -0.50 16.23 15.70
N TRP A 89 0.53 16.49 14.89
CA TRP A 89 1.95 16.38 15.28
C TRP A 89 2.70 17.72 15.11
N GLU A 90 2.03 18.76 14.64
CA GLU A 90 2.63 20.06 14.33
C GLU A 90 1.65 21.22 14.61
N PRO A 91 2.12 22.47 14.79
CA PRO A 91 1.32 23.55 15.37
C PRO A 91 0.14 24.07 14.52
N SER A 92 0.06 23.76 13.22
CA SER A 92 -1.03 24.24 12.36
C SER A 92 -2.37 23.56 12.64
N GLY A 93 -2.42 22.55 13.53
CA GLY A 93 -3.65 21.84 13.87
C GLY A 93 -4.15 20.88 12.80
N PHE A 94 -3.37 20.67 11.72
CA PHE A 94 -3.76 19.72 10.68
C PHE A 94 -3.86 18.30 11.27
N ARG A 95 -4.84 17.53 10.77
CA ARG A 95 -5.14 16.17 11.23
C ARG A 95 -4.94 15.18 10.10
N PHE A 96 -4.12 14.16 10.35
CA PHE A 96 -3.86 13.05 9.44
C PHE A 96 -3.54 11.80 10.29
N PRO A 97 -3.74 10.56 9.82
CA PRO A 97 -3.47 9.36 10.61
C PRO A 97 -2.00 9.23 11.04
N ARG A 98 -1.06 9.86 10.31
CA ARG A 98 0.38 9.79 10.55
C ARG A 98 1.09 11.08 10.12
N PRO A 99 2.27 11.40 10.67
CA PRO A 99 3.05 12.56 10.24
C PRO A 99 3.38 12.53 8.75
N LEU A 100 3.18 13.67 8.08
CA LEU A 100 3.60 13.86 6.70
C LEU A 100 5.13 13.95 6.61
N ARG A 101 5.70 13.25 5.64
CA ARG A 101 7.14 13.22 5.33
C ARG A 101 7.47 13.79 3.94
N GLY A 102 6.49 13.95 3.06
CA GLY A 102 6.66 14.62 1.77
C GLY A 102 5.34 14.91 1.05
N LEU A 103 5.40 15.82 0.08
CA LEU A 103 4.32 16.16 -0.84
C LEU A 103 4.91 16.29 -2.25
N VAL A 104 4.45 15.48 -3.20
CA VAL A 104 4.77 15.68 -4.64
C VAL A 104 3.52 16.18 -5.35
N ALA A 105 3.64 17.27 -6.12
CA ALA A 105 2.50 17.90 -6.75
C ALA A 105 2.85 18.42 -8.15
N LEU A 106 2.37 17.73 -9.18
CA LEU A 106 2.76 17.99 -10.57
C LEU A 106 1.53 18.12 -11.49
N HIS A 107 1.68 18.95 -12.52
CA HIS A 107 0.79 19.03 -13.67
C HIS A 107 1.65 18.96 -14.93
N GLY A 108 1.73 17.77 -15.52
CA GLY A 108 2.79 17.37 -16.44
C GLY A 108 4.16 17.61 -15.81
N GLU A 109 4.98 18.40 -16.49
CA GLU A 109 6.30 18.85 -16.01
C GLU A 109 6.26 20.12 -15.16
N LYS A 110 5.09 20.67 -14.78
CA LYS A 110 4.99 21.88 -13.94
C LYS A 110 4.75 21.52 -12.47
N LEU A 111 5.42 22.23 -11.56
CA LEU A 111 5.20 22.11 -10.12
C LEU A 111 3.90 22.84 -9.74
N VAL A 112 3.03 22.17 -8.99
CA VAL A 112 1.88 22.79 -8.34
C VAL A 112 2.31 23.18 -6.93
N ALA A 113 2.74 24.43 -6.75
CA ALA A 113 3.32 24.88 -5.48
C ALA A 113 2.24 25.23 -4.44
N PHE A 114 2.22 24.48 -3.33
CA PHE A 114 1.44 24.77 -2.12
C PHE A 114 2.19 24.32 -0.86
N SER A 115 1.57 24.47 0.31
CA SER A 115 2.08 23.94 1.59
C SER A 115 0.93 23.47 2.47
N LEU A 116 1.18 22.45 3.30
CA LEU A 116 0.21 21.86 4.22
C LEU A 116 0.96 21.25 5.41
N ALA A 117 0.49 21.49 6.65
CA ALA A 117 1.12 20.98 7.88
C ALA A 117 2.64 21.23 7.96
N GLY A 118 3.08 22.43 7.56
CA GLY A 118 4.50 22.80 7.47
C GLY A 118 5.29 22.19 6.28
N VAL A 119 4.74 21.19 5.58
CA VAL A 119 5.38 20.53 4.43
C VAL A 119 5.11 21.32 3.16
N LYS A 120 6.15 21.57 2.37
CA LYS A 120 6.05 22.21 1.04
C LYS A 120 5.96 21.15 -0.05
N SER A 121 5.08 21.36 -1.02
CA SER A 121 5.01 20.51 -2.22
C SER A 121 6.27 20.64 -3.08
N GLY A 122 6.82 19.52 -3.54
CA GLY A 122 7.98 19.46 -4.41
C GLY A 122 7.83 18.45 -5.54
N ARG A 123 8.97 17.90 -5.96
CA ARG A 123 9.07 16.81 -6.95
C ARG A 123 9.76 15.56 -6.41
N ASP A 124 10.22 15.64 -5.18
CA ASP A 124 11.06 14.62 -4.59
C ASP A 124 10.21 13.76 -3.67
N THR A 125 10.16 12.46 -3.97
CA THR A 125 9.60 11.41 -3.09
C THR A 125 10.72 10.48 -2.66
N ASP A 126 10.39 9.43 -1.91
CA ASP A 126 11.33 8.37 -1.56
C ASP A 126 11.12 7.15 -2.47
N GLY A 127 12.15 6.31 -2.60
CA GLY A 127 12.01 4.92 -3.03
C GLY A 127 11.65 4.01 -1.87
N HIS A 128 11.77 2.71 -2.08
CA HIS A 128 11.57 1.73 -1.01
C HIS A 128 12.84 1.59 -0.14
N ASP A 129 12.69 1.69 1.18
CA ASP A 129 13.81 1.62 2.15
C ASP A 129 14.72 0.40 1.99
N ALA A 130 14.17 -0.76 1.60
CA ALA A 130 14.92 -1.99 1.36
C ALA A 130 15.90 -1.91 0.17
N ALA A 131 15.73 -0.95 -0.75
CA ALA A 131 16.69 -0.60 -1.80
C ALA A 131 17.75 0.43 -1.37
N GLY A 132 17.72 0.81 -0.09
CA GLY A 132 18.43 1.95 0.50
C GLY A 132 17.60 3.24 0.40
N PRO A 133 17.75 4.20 1.33
CA PRO A 133 17.02 5.46 1.31
C PRO A 133 17.44 6.29 0.09
N ARG A 134 16.63 6.21 -0.96
CA ARG A 134 16.82 6.95 -2.21
C ARG A 134 15.75 8.01 -2.32
N ARG A 135 16.13 9.27 -2.15
CA ARG A 135 15.30 10.40 -2.56
C ARG A 135 15.25 10.44 -4.09
N LEU A 136 14.06 10.34 -4.66
CA LEU A 136 13.80 10.25 -6.09
C LEU A 136 13.16 11.54 -6.59
N ARG A 137 13.74 12.13 -7.63
CA ARG A 137 13.13 13.27 -8.32
C ARG A 137 12.19 12.78 -9.41
N VAL A 138 10.90 13.06 -9.27
CA VAL A 138 9.86 12.78 -10.28
C VAL A 138 9.94 13.84 -11.38
N PRO A 139 10.21 13.47 -12.65
CA PRO A 139 10.36 14.46 -13.74
C PRO A 139 9.04 15.15 -14.08
N SER A 140 7.97 14.36 -14.23
CA SER A 140 6.63 14.78 -14.60
C SER A 140 5.58 13.83 -14.02
N ALA A 141 4.31 14.23 -13.98
CA ALA A 141 3.21 13.37 -13.53
C ALA A 141 3.19 12.03 -14.30
N GLU A 142 3.30 12.08 -15.64
CA GLU A 142 3.29 10.94 -16.55
C GLU A 142 4.46 9.94 -16.31
N ARG A 143 5.54 10.38 -15.65
CA ARG A 143 6.69 9.54 -15.31
C ARG A 143 6.61 8.89 -13.93
N TYR A 144 5.71 9.36 -13.07
CA TYR A 144 5.62 8.99 -11.65
C TYR A 144 5.68 7.48 -11.40
N PHE A 145 4.70 6.73 -11.90
CA PHE A 145 4.60 5.28 -11.64
C PHE A 145 5.88 4.53 -12.00
N ARG A 146 6.43 4.80 -13.19
CA ARG A 146 7.68 4.18 -13.66
C ARG A 146 8.89 4.59 -12.83
N THR A 147 8.96 5.86 -12.40
CA THR A 147 10.04 6.34 -11.53
C THR A 147 10.04 5.61 -10.18
N LEU A 148 8.86 5.35 -9.60
CA LEU A 148 8.74 4.62 -8.34
C LEU A 148 8.95 3.12 -8.52
N GLU A 149 8.45 2.52 -9.60
CA GLU A 149 8.68 1.10 -9.95
C GLU A 149 10.18 0.78 -10.05
N HIS A 150 10.95 1.63 -10.76
CA HIS A 150 12.41 1.52 -10.86
C HIS A 150 13.13 1.63 -9.49
N ALA A 151 12.47 2.19 -8.48
CA ALA A 151 12.94 2.29 -7.10
C ALA A 151 12.23 1.31 -6.14
N CYS A 152 11.65 0.25 -6.71
CA CYS A 152 10.96 -0.82 -6.01
C CYS A 152 9.75 -0.35 -5.20
N VAL A 153 8.96 0.59 -5.72
CA VAL A 153 7.64 0.96 -5.18
C VAL A 153 6.59 0.78 -6.28
N LEU A 154 5.75 -0.25 -6.14
CA LEU A 154 4.59 -0.45 -7.01
C LEU A 154 3.43 0.33 -6.40
N VAL A 155 2.98 1.40 -7.06
CA VAL A 155 1.92 2.27 -6.50
C VAL A 155 0.52 1.75 -6.81
N LYS A 156 0.29 1.17 -7.99
CA LYS A 156 -1.05 0.74 -8.41
C LYS A 156 -1.45 -0.57 -7.74
N ASP A 157 -2.73 -0.66 -7.39
CA ASP A 157 -3.30 -1.81 -6.68
C ASP A 157 -3.21 -3.08 -7.52
N GLU A 158 -3.46 -2.98 -8.84
CA GLU A 158 -3.42 -4.09 -9.78
C GLU A 158 -1.98 -4.64 -9.94
N GLU A 159 -1.00 -3.74 -10.09
CA GLU A 159 0.42 -4.10 -10.27
C GLU A 159 0.96 -4.85 -9.05
N ARG A 160 0.63 -4.38 -7.83
CA ARG A 160 0.95 -5.06 -6.58
C ARG A 160 0.20 -6.38 -6.40
N LEU A 161 -1.10 -6.40 -6.67
CA LEU A 161 -1.92 -7.61 -6.51
C LEU A 161 -1.44 -8.73 -7.43
N ASP A 162 -1.05 -8.40 -8.66
CA ASP A 162 -0.48 -9.37 -9.60
C ASP A 162 0.95 -9.77 -9.23
N ALA A 163 1.77 -8.86 -8.67
CA ALA A 163 3.07 -9.21 -8.11
C ALA A 163 2.92 -10.22 -6.95
N LEU A 164 1.97 -9.98 -6.05
CA LEU A 164 1.64 -10.86 -4.92
C LEU A 164 1.15 -12.24 -5.42
N ARG A 165 0.17 -12.28 -6.33
CA ARG A 165 -0.32 -13.54 -6.95
C ARG A 165 0.80 -14.34 -7.60
N ARG A 166 1.65 -13.69 -8.41
CA ARG A 166 2.81 -14.34 -9.04
C ARG A 166 3.81 -14.87 -8.00
N GLY A 167 4.05 -14.12 -6.94
CA GLY A 167 4.92 -14.52 -5.83
C GLY A 167 4.41 -15.78 -5.12
N LEU A 168 3.11 -15.84 -4.79
CA LEU A 168 2.50 -17.00 -4.14
C LEU A 168 2.54 -18.24 -5.06
N ALA A 169 2.14 -18.09 -6.33
CA ALA A 169 2.19 -19.17 -7.30
C ALA A 169 3.61 -19.71 -7.54
N ALA A 170 4.61 -18.82 -7.61
CA ALA A 170 6.02 -19.22 -7.76
C ALA A 170 6.56 -19.94 -6.50
N ALA A 171 6.19 -19.47 -5.30
CA ALA A 171 6.56 -20.12 -4.05
C ALA A 171 5.98 -21.53 -3.92
N GLY A 172 4.69 -21.71 -4.20
CA GLY A 172 4.03 -23.02 -4.20
C GLY A 172 4.65 -23.98 -5.21
N LYS A 173 4.83 -23.53 -6.48
CA LYS A 173 5.51 -24.31 -7.52
C LYS A 173 6.91 -24.78 -7.11
N ARG A 174 7.69 -23.93 -6.43
CA ARG A 174 9.02 -24.28 -5.92
C ARG A 174 8.97 -25.37 -4.83
N MET A 175 7.96 -25.33 -3.97
CA MET A 175 7.74 -26.33 -2.91
C MET A 175 7.08 -27.62 -3.40
N LYS A 176 6.47 -27.61 -4.60
CA LYS A 176 5.53 -28.64 -5.08
C LYS A 176 4.30 -28.78 -4.17
N LEU A 177 3.86 -27.65 -3.60
CA LEU A 177 2.69 -27.51 -2.72
C LEU A 177 1.80 -26.36 -3.22
N GLU A 178 0.56 -26.33 -2.77
CA GLU A 178 -0.37 -25.25 -3.06
C GLU A 178 -0.37 -24.22 -1.91
N ILE A 179 -0.17 -22.94 -2.23
CA ILE A 179 -0.45 -21.84 -1.30
C ILE A 179 -1.87 -21.40 -1.59
N GLU A 180 -2.74 -21.49 -0.58
CA GLU A 180 -4.17 -21.27 -0.78
C GLU A 180 -4.49 -19.79 -1.05
N PRO A 181 -5.10 -19.46 -2.20
CA PRO A 181 -5.48 -18.09 -2.51
C PRO A 181 -6.68 -17.67 -1.67
N ASP A 182 -6.57 -16.54 -0.96
CA ASP A 182 -7.68 -15.93 -0.24
C ASP A 182 -7.84 -14.47 -0.68
N GLY A 183 -8.99 -14.15 -1.28
CA GLY A 183 -9.25 -12.82 -1.85
C GLY A 183 -9.36 -11.70 -0.81
N GLY A 184 -9.71 -12.02 0.43
CA GLY A 184 -9.71 -11.07 1.55
C GLY A 184 -8.30 -10.79 2.02
N LEU A 185 -7.54 -11.84 2.31
CA LEU A 185 -6.16 -11.74 2.77
C LEU A 185 -5.24 -11.09 1.71
N LEU A 186 -5.45 -11.35 0.42
CA LEU A 186 -4.75 -10.64 -0.67
C LEU A 186 -4.99 -9.12 -0.60
N ARG A 187 -6.23 -8.67 -0.34
CA ARG A 187 -6.59 -7.24 -0.24
C ARG A 187 -6.10 -6.60 1.05
N GLU A 188 -6.11 -7.31 2.17
CA GLU A 188 -5.57 -6.81 3.43
C GLU A 188 -4.04 -6.65 3.33
N THR A 189 -3.37 -7.64 2.75
CA THR A 189 -1.93 -7.65 2.50
C THR A 189 -1.49 -6.55 1.51
N LEU A 190 -2.32 -6.25 0.51
CA LEU A 190 -2.04 -5.25 -0.55
C LEU A 190 -1.63 -3.88 0.00
N TYR A 191 -2.23 -3.47 1.12
CA TYR A 191 -2.02 -2.15 1.72
C TYR A 191 -0.92 -2.14 2.80
N LEU A 192 -0.28 -3.28 3.07
CA LEU A 192 0.84 -3.42 4.00
C LEU A 192 2.21 -3.35 3.32
N ALA A 193 2.25 -3.47 1.99
CA ALA A 193 3.50 -3.49 1.22
C ALA A 193 3.44 -2.63 -0.05
N GLU A 194 4.49 -1.85 -0.28
CA GLU A 194 4.78 -1.16 -1.54
C GLU A 194 5.50 -2.06 -2.55
N TYR A 195 6.20 -3.08 -2.06
CA TYR A 195 6.85 -4.10 -2.88
C TYR A 195 6.69 -5.48 -2.23
N PRO A 196 5.56 -6.16 -2.48
CA PRO A 196 5.25 -7.42 -1.82
C PRO A 196 6.22 -8.52 -2.25
N VAL A 197 6.98 -9.05 -1.28
CA VAL A 197 7.80 -10.26 -1.47
C VAL A 197 7.28 -11.38 -0.56
N VAL A 198 6.99 -12.50 -1.20
CA VAL A 198 6.51 -13.72 -0.53
C VAL A 198 7.68 -14.43 0.16
N VAL A 199 7.47 -14.76 1.44
CA VAL A 199 8.41 -15.51 2.27
C VAL A 199 7.67 -16.74 2.80
N VAL A 200 8.27 -17.92 2.64
CA VAL A 200 7.69 -19.17 3.14
C VAL A 200 8.32 -19.48 4.50
N GLY A 201 7.49 -19.68 5.51
CA GLY A 201 7.89 -20.19 6.82
C GLY A 201 7.34 -21.59 7.07
N GLY A 202 7.86 -22.23 8.11
CA GLY A 202 7.31 -23.45 8.70
C GLY A 202 7.01 -23.28 10.18
N PHE A 203 6.09 -24.07 10.71
CA PHE A 203 5.72 -24.13 12.13
C PHE A 203 5.79 -25.57 12.65
N SER A 204 5.78 -25.79 13.97
CA SER A 204 5.78 -27.13 14.56
C SER A 204 4.66 -28.03 14.02
N GLN A 205 5.01 -29.25 13.58
CA GLN A 205 4.07 -30.22 13.02
C GLN A 205 2.94 -30.60 14.01
N GLU A 206 3.16 -30.44 15.31
CA GLU A 206 2.17 -30.66 16.38
C GLU A 206 0.89 -29.84 16.17
N TYR A 207 0.98 -28.65 15.57
CA TYR A 207 -0.19 -27.83 15.26
C TYR A 207 -1.11 -28.44 14.19
N LEU A 208 -0.67 -29.44 13.42
CA LEU A 208 -1.54 -30.19 12.50
C LEU A 208 -2.58 -31.08 13.22
N ALA A 209 -2.45 -31.26 14.54
CA ALA A 209 -3.49 -31.89 15.37
C ALA A 209 -4.67 -30.93 15.71
N LEU A 210 -4.56 -29.64 15.37
CA LEU A 210 -5.69 -28.71 15.45
C LEU A 210 -6.71 -28.99 14.34
N PRO A 211 -8.01 -28.69 14.55
CA PRO A 211 -9.01 -28.79 13.49
C PRO A 211 -8.63 -27.87 12.33
N THR A 212 -8.74 -28.37 11.09
CA THR A 212 -8.31 -27.67 9.87
C THR A 212 -8.78 -26.22 9.82
N GLU A 213 -10.06 -25.96 10.09
CA GLU A 213 -10.62 -24.60 10.05
C GLU A 213 -10.07 -23.67 11.14
N LEU A 214 -9.72 -24.20 12.32
CA LEU A 214 -9.05 -23.43 13.37
C LEU A 214 -7.62 -23.07 12.96
N LEU A 215 -6.90 -24.02 12.36
CA LEU A 215 -5.54 -23.83 11.84
C LEU A 215 -5.53 -22.79 10.69
N ARG A 216 -6.46 -22.92 9.73
CA ARG A 216 -6.69 -21.93 8.65
C ARG A 216 -7.00 -20.54 9.19
N GLY A 217 -7.97 -20.44 10.10
CA GLY A 217 -8.41 -19.17 10.67
C GLY A 217 -7.29 -18.47 11.45
N ALA A 218 -6.50 -19.22 12.22
CA ALA A 218 -5.38 -18.69 12.97
C ALA A 218 -4.24 -18.17 12.07
N LEU A 219 -3.89 -18.90 11.00
CA LEU A 219 -2.90 -18.44 10.02
C LEU A 219 -3.38 -17.18 9.29
N LYS A 220 -4.62 -17.18 8.77
CA LYS A 220 -5.19 -16.04 8.05
C LYS A 220 -5.29 -14.79 8.94
N ALA A 221 -5.68 -14.94 10.21
CA ALA A 221 -5.69 -13.83 11.18
C ALA A 221 -4.28 -13.30 11.53
N GLY A 222 -3.24 -14.11 11.34
CA GLY A 222 -1.83 -13.71 11.40
C GLY A 222 -1.28 -13.14 10.09
N LEU A 223 -2.12 -12.93 9.08
CA LEU A 223 -1.77 -12.53 7.71
C LEU A 223 -0.93 -13.56 6.93
N PHE A 224 -1.09 -14.84 7.26
CA PHE A 224 -0.39 -15.95 6.62
C PHE A 224 -1.32 -16.76 5.73
N PHE A 225 -0.90 -17.00 4.48
CA PHE A 225 -1.56 -17.89 3.54
C PHE A 225 -1.24 -19.35 3.91
N PRO A 226 -2.24 -20.21 4.17
CA PRO A 226 -2.00 -21.63 4.44
C PRO A 226 -1.38 -22.36 3.25
N VAL A 227 -0.62 -23.43 3.52
CA VAL A 227 -0.04 -24.31 2.51
C VAL A 227 -0.63 -25.71 2.62
N ALA A 228 -1.06 -26.28 1.50
CA ALA A 228 -1.61 -27.63 1.40
C ALA A 228 -0.86 -28.48 0.35
N ASP A 229 -1.02 -29.80 0.44
CA ASP A 229 -0.65 -30.72 -0.64
C ASP A 229 -1.74 -30.81 -1.72
N ALA A 230 -1.46 -31.54 -2.81
CA ALA A 230 -2.40 -31.73 -3.91
C ALA A 230 -3.69 -32.50 -3.54
N ALA A 231 -3.81 -33.01 -2.31
CA ALA A 231 -5.03 -33.60 -1.75
C ALA A 231 -5.77 -32.64 -0.80
N GLY A 232 -5.36 -31.37 -0.75
CA GLY A 232 -5.95 -30.34 0.13
C GLY A 232 -5.58 -30.48 1.61
N ARG A 233 -4.60 -31.34 1.95
CA ARG A 233 -4.17 -31.57 3.34
C ARG A 233 -3.13 -30.54 3.73
N LEU A 234 -3.41 -29.78 4.78
CA LEU A 234 -2.50 -28.78 5.32
C LEU A 234 -1.13 -29.38 5.68
N GLN A 235 -0.09 -28.67 5.27
CA GLN A 235 1.30 -28.97 5.57
C GLN A 235 1.80 -28.03 6.68
N PRO A 236 2.92 -28.31 7.37
CA PRO A 236 3.44 -27.47 8.44
C PRO A 236 4.16 -26.22 7.92
N TYR A 237 3.58 -25.58 6.89
CA TYR A 237 4.11 -24.45 6.16
C TYR A 237 3.05 -23.37 5.95
N PHE A 238 3.52 -22.16 5.72
CA PHE A 238 2.69 -21.01 5.40
C PHE A 238 3.49 -20.03 4.54
N ALA A 239 2.80 -19.17 3.80
CA ALA A 239 3.43 -18.04 3.14
C ALA A 239 3.01 -16.74 3.83
N GLY A 240 3.99 -15.94 4.26
CA GLY A 240 3.81 -14.55 4.65
C GLY A 240 4.27 -13.60 3.56
N VAL A 241 3.93 -12.32 3.70
CA VAL A 241 4.34 -11.28 2.76
C VAL A 241 5.03 -10.17 3.53
N ARG A 242 6.25 -9.84 3.10
CA ARG A 242 7.00 -8.70 3.61
C ARG A 242 6.95 -7.55 2.60
N ASP A 243 7.19 -6.35 3.10
CA ASP A 243 7.58 -5.24 2.27
C ASP A 243 9.09 -5.31 1.95
N GLY A 244 9.44 -5.13 0.67
CA GLY A 244 10.81 -4.92 0.22
C GLY A 244 11.47 -6.12 -0.44
N LEU A 245 12.81 -6.10 -0.49
CA LEU A 245 13.57 -6.94 -1.42
C LEU A 245 13.87 -8.35 -0.89
N SER A 246 14.14 -9.28 -1.81
CA SER A 246 14.48 -10.70 -1.56
C SER A 246 15.82 -10.96 -0.84
N LYS A 247 16.33 -10.01 -0.05
CA LYS A 247 17.55 -10.12 0.77
C LYS A 247 17.19 -10.24 2.25
N GLY A 248 18.00 -10.99 3.00
CA GLY A 248 17.86 -11.14 4.46
C GLY A 248 16.72 -12.07 4.90
N GLN A 249 16.28 -12.99 4.04
CA GLN A 249 15.04 -13.75 4.24
C GLN A 249 15.01 -14.56 5.55
N ARG A 250 16.14 -15.13 6.03
CA ARG A 250 16.18 -15.90 7.28
C ARG A 250 15.61 -15.16 8.49
N ASN A 251 15.99 -13.89 8.68
CA ASN A 251 15.49 -13.09 9.81
C ASN A 251 13.97 -12.84 9.70
N VAL A 252 13.45 -12.74 8.47
CA VAL A 252 12.02 -12.59 8.21
C VAL A 252 11.29 -13.92 8.40
N GLU A 253 11.87 -15.03 7.95
CA GLU A 253 11.38 -16.40 8.16
C GLU A 253 11.26 -16.73 9.65
N ASP A 254 12.26 -16.38 10.46
CA ASP A 254 12.24 -16.58 11.91
C ASP A 254 11.19 -15.71 12.62
N GLY A 255 11.08 -14.43 12.25
CA GLY A 255 10.06 -13.52 12.79
C GLY A 255 8.64 -13.93 12.40
N PHE A 256 8.45 -14.35 11.15
CA PHE A 256 7.18 -14.89 10.66
C PHE A 256 6.82 -16.22 11.32
N ARG A 257 7.78 -17.13 11.56
CA ARG A 257 7.55 -18.36 12.33
C ARG A 257 7.05 -18.05 13.73
N ALA A 258 7.73 -17.14 14.45
CA ALA A 258 7.33 -16.75 15.80
C ALA A 258 5.92 -16.14 15.84
N ALA A 259 5.57 -15.29 14.87
CA ALA A 259 4.23 -14.71 14.75
C ALA A 259 3.15 -15.76 14.40
N ALA A 260 3.44 -16.67 13.49
CA ALA A 260 2.54 -17.77 13.14
C ALA A 260 2.29 -18.67 14.36
N GLU A 261 3.34 -19.18 15.00
CA GLU A 261 3.22 -20.05 16.17
C GLU A 261 2.53 -19.36 17.36
N ALA A 262 2.71 -18.05 17.55
CA ALA A 262 1.95 -17.28 18.54
C ALA A 262 0.44 -17.26 18.23
N ALA A 263 0.05 -17.07 16.96
CA ALA A 263 -1.36 -17.12 16.54
C ALA A 263 -1.95 -18.53 16.70
N LEU A 264 -1.20 -19.58 16.33
CA LEU A 264 -1.60 -20.97 16.51
C LEU A 264 -1.76 -21.35 17.98
N ALA A 265 -0.82 -20.96 18.84
CA ALA A 265 -0.88 -21.20 20.28
C ALA A 265 -2.04 -20.43 20.96
N ALA A 266 -2.40 -19.25 20.46
CA ALA A 266 -3.57 -18.51 20.94
C ALA A 266 -4.89 -19.19 20.53
N ALA A 267 -4.97 -19.69 19.28
CA ALA A 267 -6.12 -20.43 18.79
C ALA A 267 -6.32 -21.77 19.53
N ALA A 268 -5.23 -22.51 19.79
CA ALA A 268 -5.25 -23.74 20.58
C ALA A 268 -5.81 -23.51 21.99
N ARG A 269 -5.38 -22.43 22.67
CA ARG A 269 -5.87 -22.06 24.01
C ARG A 269 -7.37 -21.74 24.02
N ARG A 270 -7.88 -21.00 23.02
CA ARG A 270 -9.31 -20.67 22.89
C ARG A 270 -10.23 -21.86 22.61
N ARG A 271 -9.67 -23.03 22.29
CA ARG A 271 -10.41 -24.29 22.14
C ARG A 271 -10.46 -25.11 23.45
N ALA A 272 -9.51 -24.86 24.35
CA ALA A 272 -9.30 -25.67 25.55
C ALA A 272 -10.01 -25.14 26.81
N GLY A 273 -10.61 -23.95 26.73
CA GLY A 273 -11.47 -23.35 27.75
C GLY A 273 -12.74 -22.78 27.12
#